data_AF-A0A9X7IPJ6-F1
#
_entry.id   AF-A0A9X7IPJ6-F1
#
_cell.length_a   1.000
_cell.length_b   1.000
_cell.length_c   1.000
_cell.angle_alpha   90.00
_cell.angle_beta   90.00
_cell.angle_gamma   90.00
#
_symmetry.space_group_name_H-M   'P 1'
#
loop_
_entity.id
_entity.type
_entity.pdbx_description
1 polymer ?
#
loop_
_entity_poly.entity_id
_entity_poly.type
_entity_poly.pdbx_seq_one_letter_code
_entity_poly.pdbx_strand_id
1 'polypeptide(L)' 'MTSETTATDARETLSEKAEQQGWARTQRERVDVYSRGIYQVHAIWRDSTALNGGAHYEDGVLLAYTTDLAKTASWLAR' A
#
# COMPACT_ATOMS: atom_id res chain seq x y z
N MET A 1 -28.47 4.98 9.32
CA MET A 1 -27.46 4.94 8.24
C MET A 1 -26.90 3.55 8.22
N THR A 2 -27.14 2.83 7.13
CA THR A 2 -26.71 1.44 6.93
C THR A 2 -25.18 1.43 6.81
N SER A 3 -24.50 1.06 7.90
CA SER A 3 -23.10 0.66 7.83
C SER A 3 -23.05 -0.66 7.07
N GLU A 4 -22.71 -0.57 5.79
CA GLU A 4 -22.47 -1.73 4.94
C GLU A 4 -21.11 -2.33 5.31
N THR A 5 -21.09 -3.06 6.42
CA THR A 5 -20.00 -3.99 6.74
C THR A 5 -20.16 -5.18 5.81
N THR A 6 -19.42 -5.22 4.68
CA THR A 6 -18.73 -6.40 4.10
C THR A 6 -18.31 -6.17 2.64
N ALA A 7 -17.23 -5.41 2.45
CA ALA A 7 -16.16 -5.71 1.51
C ALA A 7 -14.89 -5.21 2.20
N THR A 8 -14.02 -6.11 2.65
CA THR A 8 -12.84 -5.75 3.45
C THR A 8 -12.08 -4.62 2.75
N ASP A 9 -11.99 -3.45 3.40
CA ASP A 9 -11.24 -2.31 2.90
C ASP A 9 -9.77 -2.72 2.83
N ALA A 10 -9.36 -3.17 1.64
CA ALA A 10 -8.04 -3.71 1.39
C ALA A 10 -6.98 -2.62 1.55
N ARG A 11 -7.36 -1.37 1.30
CA ARG A 11 -6.52 -0.20 1.50
C ARG A 11 -6.22 0.05 2.96
N GLU A 12 -7.25 0.07 3.81
CA GLU A 12 -7.06 0.22 5.25
C GLU A 12 -6.36 -1.00 5.86
N THR A 13 -6.71 -2.21 5.43
CA THR A 13 -6.01 -3.44 5.88
C THR A 13 -4.51 -3.41 5.55
N LEU A 14 -4.13 -2.90 4.37
CA LEU A 14 -2.72 -2.74 3.99
C LEU A 14 -2.03 -1.70 4.87
N SER A 15 -2.72 -0.58 5.14
CA SER A 15 -2.22 0.50 5.98
C SER A 15 -1.91 0.04 7.40
N GLU A 16 -2.86 -0.62 8.06
CA GLU A 16 -2.71 -1.14 9.42
C GLU A 16 -1.51 -2.11 9.52
N LYS A 17 -1.37 -3.01 8.55
CA LYS A 17 -0.24 -3.96 8.50
C LYS A 17 1.09 -3.24 8.28
N ALA A 18 1.13 -2.22 7.43
CA ALA A 18 2.34 -1.45 7.18
C ALA A 18 2.78 -0.69 8.43
N GLU A 19 1.85 -0.06 9.13
CA GLU A 19 2.10 0.65 10.39
C GLU A 19 2.68 -0.29 11.46
N GLN A 20 2.10 -1.50 11.61
CA GLN A 20 2.62 -2.52 12.52
C GLN A 20 4.08 -2.93 12.22
N GLN A 21 4.54 -2.76 10.98
CA GLN A 21 5.90 -3.03 10.54
C GLN A 21 6.80 -1.78 10.46
N GLY A 22 6.34 -0.67 11.05
CA GLY A 22 7.11 0.57 11.18
C GLY A 22 7.17 1.41 9.90
N TRP A 23 6.25 1.20 8.95
CA TRP A 23 6.13 2.06 7.78
C TRP A 23 5.29 3.29 8.09
N ALA A 24 5.75 4.46 7.66
CA ALA A 24 4.94 5.68 7.70
C ALA A 24 4.15 5.81 6.38
N ARG A 25 2.82 5.98 6.49
CA ARG A 25 1.92 6.21 5.34
C ARG A 25 1.71 7.69 5.09
N THR A 26 1.88 8.11 3.84
CA THR A 26 1.37 9.38 3.30
C THR A 26 0.32 9.09 2.25
N GLN A 27 -0.92 9.47 2.50
CA GLN A 27 -2.03 9.30 1.56
C GLN A 27 -2.16 10.51 0.63
N ARG A 28 -2.24 10.27 -0.69
CA ARG A 28 -2.42 11.28 -1.74
C ARG A 28 -3.44 10.82 -2.76
N GLU A 29 -4.68 11.30 -2.66
CA GLU A 29 -5.81 10.83 -3.48
C GLU A 29 -5.88 9.28 -3.52
N ARG A 30 -5.45 8.69 -4.65
CA ARG A 30 -5.46 7.26 -4.94
C ARG A 30 -4.13 6.58 -4.65
N VAL A 31 -3.10 7.31 -4.26
CA VAL A 31 -1.77 6.76 -3.99
C VAL A 31 -1.50 6.81 -2.50
N ASP A 32 -1.18 5.67 -1.91
CA ASP A 32 -0.55 5.61 -0.60
C ASP A 32 0.95 5.40 -0.78
N VAL A 33 1.75 6.27 -0.17
CA VAL A 33 3.20 6.17 -0.12
C VAL A 33 3.59 5.67 1.26
N TYR A 34 4.12 4.46 1.33
CA TYR A 34 4.70 3.89 2.53
C TYR A 34 6.21 4.12 2.51
N SER A 35 6.77 4.68 3.58
CA SER A 35 8.19 4.98 3.68
C SER A 35 8.81 4.36 4.94
N ARG A 36 10.02 3.82 4.80
CA ARG A 36 10.82 3.29 5.92
C ARG A 36 12.30 3.37 5.59
N GLY A 37 12.98 4.38 6.13
CA GLY A 37 14.36 4.70 5.77
C GLY A 37 14.47 5.06 4.28
N ILE A 38 15.39 4.41 3.57
CA ILE A 38 15.58 4.58 2.11
C ILE A 38 14.54 3.87 1.25
N TYR A 39 13.68 3.05 1.86
CA TYR A 39 12.69 2.27 1.13
C TYR A 39 11.37 3.02 0.99
N GLN A 40 10.76 2.90 -0.20
CA GLN A 40 9.40 3.35 -0.43
C GLN A 40 8.59 2.29 -1.17
N VAL A 41 7.32 2.15 -0.78
CA VAL A 41 6.32 1.38 -1.54
C VAL A 41 5.17 2.30 -1.87
N HIS A 42 4.86 2.44 -3.15
CA HIS A 42 3.69 3.20 -3.61
C HIS A 42 2.59 2.22 -3.97
N ALA A 43 1.45 2.30 -3.29
CA ALA A 43 0.24 1.57 -3.62
C ALA A 43 -0.74 2.51 -4.34
N ILE A 44 -1.01 2.24 -5.61
CA ILE A 44 -1.89 3.01 -6.47
C ILE A 44 -3.23 2.29 -6.54
N TRP A 45 -4.25 2.86 -5.91
CA TRP A 45 -5.56 2.26 -5.73
C TRP A 45 -6.50 2.53 -6.90
N ARG A 46 -7.27 1.50 -7.28
CA ARG A 46 -8.46 1.65 -8.11
C ARG A 46 -9.57 2.34 -7.31
N ASP A 47 -9.81 1.78 -6.15
CA ASP A 47 -10.82 2.08 -5.13
C ASP A 47 -10.31 1.50 -3.79
N SER A 48 -11.14 1.45 -2.74
CA SER A 48 -10.72 0.91 -1.43
C SER A 48 -10.45 -0.60 -1.41
N THR A 49 -10.78 -1.33 -2.47
CA THR A 49 -10.70 -2.79 -2.52
C THR A 49 -9.72 -3.33 -3.56
N ALA A 50 -9.46 -2.59 -4.65
CA ALA A 50 -8.62 -3.04 -5.74
C ALA A 50 -7.41 -2.12 -5.98
N LEU A 51 -6.25 -2.74 -6.29
CA LEU A 51 -5.01 -2.04 -6.65
C LEU A 51 -4.91 -1.90 -8.18
N ASN A 52 -4.48 -0.75 -8.67
CA ASN A 52 -4.05 -0.53 -10.07
C ASN A 52 -2.54 -0.74 -10.26
N GLY A 53 -1.74 -0.54 -9.22
CA GLY A 53 -0.29 -0.70 -9.29
C GLY A 53 0.41 -0.60 -7.94
N GLY A 54 1.54 -1.28 -7.82
CA GLY A 54 2.45 -1.26 -6.69
C GLY A 54 3.87 -1.04 -7.20
N ALA A 55 4.58 -0.06 -6.64
CA ALA A 55 5.97 0.25 -7.01
C ALA A 55 6.86 0.20 -5.76
N HIS A 56 7.97 -0.53 -5.83
CA HIS A 56 8.95 -0.63 -4.75
C HIS A 56 10.23 0.11 -5.14
N TYR A 57 10.67 1.01 -4.28
CA TYR A 57 11.85 1.83 -4.46
C TYR A 57 12.85 1.61 -3.34
N GLU A 58 14.13 1.74 -3.67
CA GLU A 58 15.25 1.87 -2.74
C GLU A 58 16.07 3.08 -3.16
N ASP A 59 16.23 4.06 -2.26
CA ASP A 59 16.97 5.30 -2.49
C ASP A 59 16.54 6.04 -3.79
N GLY A 60 15.22 6.08 -4.01
CA GLY A 60 14.61 6.71 -5.21
C GLY A 60 14.70 5.89 -6.50
N VAL A 61 15.40 4.74 -6.49
CA VAL A 61 15.50 3.84 -7.65
C VAL A 61 14.34 2.85 -7.64
N LEU A 62 13.58 2.78 -8.74
CA LEU A 62 12.52 1.78 -8.92
C LEU A 62 13.14 0.38 -9.07
N LEU A 63 12.88 -0.49 -8.10
CA LEU A 63 13.36 -1.87 -8.12
C LEU A 63 12.35 -2.83 -8.73
N ALA A 64 11.06 -2.60 -8.49
CA ALA A 64 10.00 -3.48 -8.97
C ALA A 64 8.67 -2.74 -9.14
N TYR A 65 7.89 -3.20 -10.12
CA TYR A 65 6.50 -2.79 -10.31
C TYR A 65 5.60 -4.03 -10.46
N THR A 66 4.39 -3.97 -9.93
CA THR A 66 3.40 -5.04 -10.02
C THR A 66 1.98 -4.48 -9.99
N THR A 67 0.99 -5.26 -10.44
CA THR A 67 -0.43 -4.97 -10.23
C THR A 67 -1.06 -5.86 -9.15
N ASP A 68 -0.26 -6.75 -8.55
CA ASP A 68 -0.68 -7.70 -7.53
C ASP A 68 -0.61 -7.08 -6.12
N LEU A 69 -1.75 -7.04 -5.43
CA LEU A 69 -1.85 -6.56 -4.06
C LEU A 69 -1.07 -7.42 -3.07
N ALA A 70 -1.11 -8.75 -3.19
CA ALA A 70 -0.37 -9.65 -2.32
C ALA A 70 1.14 -9.44 -2.47
N LYS A 71 1.62 -9.22 -3.69
CA LYS A 71 3.03 -8.88 -3.92
C LYS A 71 3.40 -7.55 -3.29
N THR A 72 2.57 -6.52 -3.45
CA THR A 72 2.77 -5.20 -2.82
C THR A 72 2.80 -5.30 -1.29
N ALA A 73 1.87 -6.06 -0.70
CA ALA A 73 1.84 -6.32 0.73
C ALA A 73 3.10 -7.08 1.22
N SER A 74 3.64 -7.99 0.41
CA SER A 74 4.87 -8.72 0.75
C SER A 74 6.11 -7.83 0.88
N TRP A 75 6.12 -6.66 0.26
CA TRP A 75 7.21 -5.68 0.45
C TRP A 75 7.09 -4.94 1.78
N LEU A 76 5.86 -4.64 2.20
CA LEU A 76 5.56 -3.97 3.48
C LEU A 76 5.71 -4.89 4.69
N ALA A 77 5.60 -6.21 4.48
CA ALA A 77 5.79 -7.22 5.52
C ALA A 77 7.27 -7.52 5.85
N ARG A 78 8.21 -6.96 5.07
CA ARG A 78 9.65 -7.09 5.30
C ARG A 78 10.15 -6.06 6.29
#